data_AF-A0A7L7TRS2-F1
#
_entry.id   AF-A0A7L7TRS2-F1
#
_cell.length_a   1.000
_cell.length_b   1.000
_cell.length_c   1.000
_cell.angle_alpha   90.00
_cell.angle_beta   90.00
_cell.angle_gamma   90.00
#
_symmetry.space_group_name_H-M   'P 1'
#
loop_
_entity.id
_entity.type
_entity.pdbx_description
1 polymer ?
#
loop_
_entity_poly.entity_id
_entity_poly.type
_entity_poly.pdbx_seq_one_letter_code
_entity_poly.pdbx_strand_id
1 'polypeptide(L)' 'IRKLLRPDGILCLVELTRDIFWLDLVFGLLEGWWRFDDGRQHALASEQLWHQTLHQAGFDWVGWTNNETVESNALRVIV' A
#
# COMPACT_ATOMS: atom_id res chain seq x y z
N ILE A 1 -4.45 -10.13 8.35
CA ILE A 1 -4.63 -8.91 9.16
C ILE A 1 -6.04 -8.79 9.72
N ARG A 2 -7.11 -8.76 8.90
CA ARG A 2 -8.52 -8.62 9.36
C ARG A 2 -8.92 -9.47 10.58
N LYS A 3 -8.53 -10.75 10.63
CA LYS A 3 -8.83 -11.67 11.75
C LYS A 3 -8.21 -11.26 13.10
N LEU A 4 -7.22 -10.39 13.09
CA LEU A 4 -6.56 -9.85 14.30
C LEU A 4 -7.28 -8.62 14.84
N LEU A 5 -8.18 -8.01 14.05
CA LEU A 5 -8.92 -6.83 14.46
C LEU A 5 -10.20 -7.24 15.18
N ARG A 6 -10.61 -6.40 16.13
CA ARG A 6 -11.98 -6.42 16.65
C ARG A 6 -12.98 -6.09 15.52
N PRO A 7 -14.26 -6.44 15.66
CA PRO A 7 -15.29 -6.08 14.69
C PRO A 7 -15.40 -4.58 14.39
N ASP A 8 -15.02 -3.73 15.35
CA ASP A 8 -15.00 -2.25 15.28
C ASP A 8 -13.58 -1.67 15.09
N GLY A 9 -12.60 -2.53 14.81
CA GLY A 9 -11.20 -2.13 14.63
C GLY A 9 -10.94 -1.51 13.26
N ILE A 10 -9.94 -0.63 13.20
CA ILE A 10 -9.48 0.01 11.97
C ILE A 10 -8.09 -0.53 11.62
N LEU A 11 -7.85 -0.75 10.33
CA LEU A 11 -6.51 -0.97 9.80
C LEU A 11 -6.00 0.36 9.24
N CYS A 12 -4.84 0.84 9.71
CA CYS A 12 -4.16 1.98 9.10
C CYS A 12 -2.83 1.51 8.51
N LEU A 13 -2.64 1.71 7.21
CA LEU A 13 -1.38 1.44 6.51
C LEU A 13 -0.70 2.75 6.14
N VAL A 14 0.63 2.78 6.22
CA VAL A 14 1.46 3.91 5.76
C VAL A 14 2.31 3.38 4.63
N GLU A 15 1.92 3.69 3.40
CA GLU A 15 2.44 3.02 2.21
C GLU A 15 2.96 4.01 1.18
N LEU A 16 4.00 3.57 0.46
CA LEU A 16 4.50 4.25 -0.72
C LEU A 16 3.69 3.77 -1.94
N THR A 17 3.03 4.70 -2.63
CA THR A 17 2.00 4.35 -3.62
C THR A 17 2.35 4.74 -5.05
N ARG A 18 3.54 5.31 -5.25
CA ARG A 18 4.11 5.65 -6.56
C ARG A 18 5.53 5.13 -6.62
N ASP A 19 5.97 4.78 -7.82
CA ASP A 19 7.34 4.34 -8.04
C ASP A 19 8.29 5.53 -7.83
N ILE A 20 9.26 5.35 -6.94
CA ILE A 20 10.31 6.32 -6.67
C ILE A 20 11.62 5.63 -7.01
N PHE A 21 12.19 5.94 -8.18
CA PHE A 21 13.39 5.26 -8.71
C PHE A 21 14.56 5.19 -7.73
N TRP A 22 14.71 6.20 -6.86
CA TRP A 22 15.75 6.19 -5.84
C TRP A 22 15.60 5.02 -4.84
N LEU A 23 14.38 4.62 -4.51
CA LEU A 23 14.14 3.46 -3.65
C LEU A 23 14.61 2.17 -4.30
N ASP A 24 14.44 2.00 -5.60
CA ASP A 24 14.90 0.80 -6.29
C ASP A 24 16.43 0.74 -6.34
N LEU A 25 17.11 1.88 -6.41
CA LEU A 25 18.58 1.93 -6.32
C LEU A 25 19.11 1.50 -4.95
N VAL A 26 18.36 1.76 -3.87
CA VAL A 26 18.78 1.46 -2.49
C VAL A 26 18.28 0.10 -2.03
N PHE A 27 16.97 -0.15 -2.16
CA PHE A 27 16.29 -1.34 -1.67
C PHE A 27 16.16 -2.44 -2.72
N GLY A 28 16.25 -2.14 -4.01
CA GLY A 28 16.20 -3.14 -5.08
C GLY A 28 17.37 -4.12 -5.06
N LEU A 29 18.39 -3.91 -4.22
CA LEU A 29 19.45 -4.88 -3.97
C LEU A 29 19.06 -5.94 -2.92
N LEU A 30 17.96 -5.73 -2.19
CA LEU A 30 17.46 -6.64 -1.16
C LEU A 30 16.45 -7.61 -1.77
N GLU A 31 16.63 -8.91 -1.54
CA GLU A 31 15.68 -9.95 -2.00
C GLU A 31 14.24 -9.63 -1.57
N GLY A 32 14.07 -9.10 -0.36
CA GLY A 32 12.77 -8.73 0.19
C GLY A 32 12.00 -7.71 -0.64
N TRP A 33 12.67 -6.85 -1.41
CA TRP A 33 12.02 -5.88 -2.31
C TRP A 33 11.29 -6.57 -3.47
N TRP A 34 11.70 -7.79 -3.83
CA TRP A 34 11.18 -8.53 -4.99
C TRP A 34 10.36 -9.76 -4.62
N ARG A 35 9.95 -9.89 -3.36
CA ARG A 35 9.29 -11.10 -2.81
C ARG A 35 7.78 -11.19 -3.06
N PHE A 36 7.23 -10.35 -3.94
CA PHE A 36 5.82 -10.43 -4.31
C PHE A 36 5.56 -11.63 -5.24
N ASP A 37 4.42 -12.30 -5.07
CA ASP A 37 3.98 -13.46 -5.87
C ASP A 37 2.47 -13.41 -6.16
N ASP A 38 1.94 -12.19 -6.23
CA ASP A 38 0.51 -11.89 -6.44
C ASP A 38 0.24 -11.26 -7.82
N GLY A 39 1.17 -11.45 -8.76
CA GLY A 39 1.08 -10.91 -10.12
C GLY A 39 1.54 -9.44 -10.26
N ARG A 40 1.90 -8.77 -9.16
CA ARG A 40 2.55 -7.46 -9.24
C ARG A 40 3.86 -7.53 -10.02
N GLN A 41 4.24 -6.41 -10.61
CA GLN A 41 5.52 -6.23 -11.29
C GLN A 41 6.51 -5.39 -10.45
N HIS A 42 6.02 -4.80 -9.35
CA HIS A 42 6.80 -3.94 -8.48
C HIS A 42 6.38 -4.12 -7.01
N ALA A 43 7.31 -3.82 -6.10
CA ALA A 43 7.09 -3.94 -4.66
C ALA A 43 5.99 -3.00 -4.18
N LEU A 44 5.96 -1.79 -4.73
CA LEU A 44 5.02 -0.74 -4.41
C LEU A 44 3.67 -0.97 -5.10
N ALA A 45 2.60 -0.53 -4.46
CA ALA A 45 1.24 -0.70 -4.93
C ALA A 45 0.49 0.62 -4.88
N SER A 46 -0.28 0.92 -5.92
CA SER A 46 -1.12 2.11 -5.93
C SER A 46 -2.24 2.03 -4.89
N GLU A 47 -2.81 3.18 -4.55
CA GLU A 47 -3.96 3.25 -3.65
C GLU A 47 -5.14 2.43 -4.19
N GLN A 48 -5.31 2.39 -5.52
CA GLN A 48 -6.36 1.61 -6.17
C GLN A 48 -6.17 0.10 -6.00
N LEU A 49 -4.92 -0.38 -6.09
CA LEU A 49 -4.62 -1.78 -5.85
C LEU A 49 -4.90 -2.14 -4.39
N TRP A 50 -4.44 -1.32 -3.45
CA TRP A 50 -4.76 -1.48 -2.03
C TRP A 50 -6.26 -1.49 -1.75
N HIS A 51 -7.02 -0.56 -2.35
CA HIS A 51 -8.48 -0.51 -2.24
C HIS A 51 -9.12 -1.82 -2.70
N GLN A 52 -8.75 -2.33 -3.87
CA GLN A 52 -9.27 -3.60 -4.38
C GLN A 52 -8.90 -4.78 -3.48
N THR A 53 -7.63 -4.89 -3.08
CA THR A 53 -7.15 -6.00 -2.25
C THR A 53 -7.76 -6.00 -0.85
N LEU A 54 -7.91 -4.83 -0.22
CA LEU A 54 -8.52 -4.71 1.10
C LEU A 54 -10.01 -5.04 1.05
N HIS A 55 -10.75 -4.59 0.03
CA HIS A 55 -12.14 -5.02 -0.13
C HIS A 55 -12.28 -6.52 -0.36
N GLN A 56 -11.42 -7.13 -1.20
CA GLN A 56 -11.40 -8.58 -1.39
C GLN A 56 -11.06 -9.34 -0.10
N ALA A 57 -10.25 -8.75 0.78
CA ALA A 57 -9.94 -9.30 2.10
C ALA A 57 -11.07 -9.11 3.14
N GLY A 58 -12.17 -8.43 2.77
CA GLY A 58 -13.37 -8.24 3.58
C GLY A 58 -13.38 -6.99 4.43
N PHE A 59 -12.56 -5.98 4.11
CA PHE A 59 -12.69 -4.66 4.72
C PHE A 59 -13.83 -3.89 4.05
N ASP A 60 -14.78 -3.39 4.84
CA ASP A 60 -16.02 -2.79 4.33
C ASP A 60 -15.82 -1.35 3.85
N TRP A 61 -14.90 -0.61 4.48
CA TRP A 61 -14.56 0.76 4.13
C TRP A 61 -13.06 0.84 3.86
N VAL A 62 -12.70 1.46 2.73
CA VAL A 62 -11.31 1.75 2.37
C VAL A 62 -11.22 3.16 1.79
N GLY A 63 -10.31 3.97 2.31
CA GLY A 63 -10.00 5.32 1.87
C GLY A 63 -8.51 5.62 2.07
N TRP A 64 -8.07 6.81 1.62
CA TRP A 64 -6.69 7.25 1.82
C TRP A 64 -6.58 8.76 1.87
N THR A 65 -5.50 9.24 2.47
CA THR A 65 -5.19 10.68 2.53
C THR A 65 -4.98 11.26 1.14
N ASN A 66 -5.55 12.43 0.86
CA ASN A 66 -5.26 13.20 -0.34
C ASN A 66 -4.86 14.64 0.00
N ASN A 67 -3.99 15.21 -0.83
CA ASN A 67 -3.57 16.60 -0.73
C ASN A 67 -3.20 17.12 -2.13
N GLU A 68 -3.10 18.44 -2.29
CA GLU A 68 -2.89 19.11 -3.59
C GLU A 68 -1.45 19.02 -4.09
N THR A 69 -0.49 18.75 -3.20
CA THR A 69 0.94 18.67 -3.54
C THR A 69 1.30 17.34 -4.20
N VAL A 70 2.16 17.35 -5.21
CA VAL A 70 2.61 16.14 -5.91
C VAL A 70 3.31 15.16 -4.97
N GLU A 71 4.06 15.68 -4.00
CA GLU A 71 4.81 14.93 -2.99
C GLU A 71 3.87 14.08 -2.12
N SER A 72 2.65 14.55 -1.87
CA SER A 72 1.64 13.79 -1.11
C SER A 72 1.14 12.53 -1.82
N ASN A 73 1.43 12.39 -3.11
CA ASN A 73 1.11 11.19 -3.86
C ASN A 73 2.14 10.08 -3.64
N ALA A 74 3.32 10.39 -3.08
CA ALA A 74 4.38 9.41 -2.88
C ALA A 74 4.09 8.47 -1.72
N LEU A 75 3.61 9.02 -0.59
CA LEU A 75 3.28 8.30 0.63
C LEU A 75 1.86 8.63 1.08
N ARG A 76 1.08 7.60 1.40
CA ARG A 76 -0.32 7.72 1.80
C ARG A 76 -0.56 7.02 3.12
N VAL A 77 -1.47 7.57 3.91
CA VAL A 77 -2.17 6.78 4.93
C VAL A 77 -3.41 6.17 4.27
N ILE A 78 -3.51 4.85 4.26
CA ILE A 78 -4.64 4.07 3.76
C ILE A 78 -5.39 3.49 4.96
N VAL A 79 -6.70 3.66 4.99
CA VAL A 79 -7.58 3.30 6.12
C VAL A 79 -8.82 2.56 5.65
#